data_AF-A0A3N5P4T0-F1
#
_entry.id   AF-A0A3N5P4T0-F1
#
_cell.length_a   1.000
_cell.length_b   1.000
_cell.length_c   1.000
_cell.angle_alpha   90.00
_cell.angle_beta   90.00
_cell.angle_gamma   90.00
#
_symmetry.space_group_name_H-M   'P 1'
#
loop_
_entity.id
_entity.type
_entity.pdbx_description
1 polymer ?
#
loop_
_entity_poly.entity_id
_entity_poly.type
_entity_poly.pdbx_seq_one_letter_code
_entity_poly.pdbx_strand_id
1 'polypeptide(L)'
;MFLGSMVQPTTKQEASAQVNAVSTSFPKDELVAPLESFSQGDVDRAGGKAANLGELIRARIPVPPGFAVTTAAYDRFVADNDLGETIARALHEARGTGATIRAAFEGASIPRDVEAEILAAYERLERGPVAVRSSATAEDLPEAAFAGQQDTYLNVAGPEGVLEAVRRCWASLWTDRAIAYRAQQEVDQESVKLAVVVQRMVAAEAAGVMFTANPVTGARDEIVVDSSPGLGEAVVSGLVTPDHLVLRKRRRGWRIAERRAGRREVIVRARAGGGTEQVQGPAAAESPALPDRAVLRLARLGLAIQRHFGRPQDIEWAWAAGEPFILQARPITALPSPLTRPNKVQRMVAANFSEMLRIRPYPLDVDIWIPALGSALEPIFGLLGLDWSFRRTLETEDGIVVGFKAELPRPTWRTLLAPARMAARILRHDPLHWRSDPLLVEIE
;
A
#
# COMPACT_ATOMS: atom_id res chain seq x y z
N MET A 1 -44.20 58.50 -6.29
CA MET A 1 -45.10 57.33 -6.32
C MET A 1 -44.34 56.18 -6.95
N PHE A 2 -44.05 55.16 -6.15
CA PHE A 2 -43.80 53.75 -6.50
C PHE A 2 -43.00 53.36 -7.77
N LEU A 3 -41.83 52.77 -7.48
CA LEU A 3 -41.24 51.51 -7.99
C LEU A 3 -40.97 51.29 -9.49
N GLY A 4 -39.69 51.04 -9.79
CA GLY A 4 -39.25 50.34 -10.99
C GLY A 4 -37.74 50.42 -11.27
N SER A 5 -36.87 49.93 -10.37
CA SER A 5 -35.43 49.81 -10.69
C SER A 5 -35.17 48.50 -11.42
N MET A 6 -34.97 48.58 -12.73
CA MET A 6 -34.22 47.57 -13.48
C MET A 6 -32.75 47.66 -13.07
N VAL A 7 -32.18 46.56 -12.59
CA VAL A 7 -30.74 46.40 -12.46
C VAL A 7 -30.34 45.29 -13.42
N GLN A 8 -29.66 45.68 -14.50
CA GLN A 8 -28.88 44.79 -15.36
C GLN A 8 -27.52 44.47 -14.70
N PRO A 9 -26.89 43.34 -15.05
CA PRO A 9 -25.80 42.75 -14.28
C PRO A 9 -24.46 43.43 -14.60
N THR A 10 -23.77 43.91 -13.58
CA THR A 10 -22.36 44.31 -13.67
C THR A 10 -21.45 43.08 -13.56
N THR A 11 -20.84 42.75 -14.70
CA THR A 11 -19.47 42.23 -14.87
C THR A 11 -18.84 41.47 -13.70
N LYS A 12 -18.86 40.13 -13.77
CA LYS A 12 -17.90 39.24 -13.10
C LYS A 12 -16.61 39.15 -13.93
N GLN A 13 -15.75 40.14 -13.78
CA GLN A 13 -14.35 40.07 -14.19
C GLN A 13 -13.62 41.02 -13.25
N GLU A 14 -12.54 40.56 -12.63
CA GLU A 14 -11.78 41.21 -11.53
C GLU A 14 -12.12 40.72 -10.11
N ALA A 15 -11.77 39.46 -9.84
CA ALA A 15 -11.28 39.01 -8.52
C ALA A 15 -10.56 37.67 -8.72
N SER A 16 -9.43 37.70 -9.43
CA SER A 16 -8.54 36.56 -9.61
C SER A 16 -7.13 37.00 -9.23
N ALA A 17 -6.96 37.31 -7.95
CA ALA A 17 -5.64 37.57 -7.38
C ALA A 17 -4.94 36.22 -7.11
N GLN A 18 -4.01 35.92 -8.01
CA GLN A 18 -2.84 35.07 -7.89
C GLN A 18 -2.58 34.48 -6.49
N VAL A 19 -2.87 33.17 -6.34
CA VAL A 19 -2.10 32.32 -5.42
C VAL A 19 -0.95 31.76 -6.26
N ASN A 20 0.16 32.50 -6.29
CA ASN A 20 1.42 31.98 -6.83
C ASN A 20 1.84 30.80 -5.96
N ALA A 21 1.74 29.59 -6.50
CA ALA A 21 2.49 28.45 -6.01
C ALA A 21 3.97 28.77 -6.20
N VAL A 22 4.63 29.21 -5.12
CA VAL A 22 6.07 29.33 -5.08
C VAL A 22 6.61 27.90 -5.18
N SER A 23 7.04 27.52 -6.38
CA SER A 23 7.97 26.40 -6.57
C SER A 23 9.32 26.87 -6.05
N THR A 24 9.53 26.76 -4.73
CA THR A 24 10.85 26.91 -4.14
C THR A 24 11.66 25.67 -4.49
N SER A 25 12.53 25.77 -5.49
CA SER A 25 13.65 24.84 -5.61
C SER A 25 14.57 25.08 -4.42
N PHE A 26 14.50 24.20 -3.42
CA PHE A 26 15.36 24.27 -2.23
C PHE A 26 16.80 23.85 -2.58
N PRO A 27 17.82 24.39 -1.88
CA PRO A 27 19.22 24.02 -2.13
C PRO A 27 19.45 22.52 -1.94
N LYS A 28 20.26 21.90 -2.80
CA LYS A 28 20.59 20.47 -2.70
C LYS A 28 21.34 20.11 -1.42
N ASP A 29 21.96 21.08 -0.76
CA ASP A 29 22.87 20.90 0.38
C ASP A 29 22.21 21.18 1.75
N GLU A 30 20.89 21.36 1.81
CA GLU A 30 20.17 21.61 3.06
C GLU A 30 20.25 20.38 3.99
N LEU A 31 20.76 20.55 5.22
CA LEU A 31 20.99 19.46 6.17
C LEU A 31 19.68 19.02 6.84
N VAL A 32 18.78 19.97 7.11
CA VAL A 32 17.46 19.71 7.68
C VAL A 32 16.39 20.54 6.99
N ALA A 33 15.29 19.91 6.55
CA ALA A 33 14.17 20.61 5.93
C ALA A 33 12.81 20.12 6.46
N PRO A 34 11.77 20.99 6.52
CA PRO A 34 10.43 20.58 6.96
C PRO A 34 9.82 19.56 5.99
N LEU A 35 8.99 18.64 6.48
CA LEU A 35 8.48 17.54 5.62
C LEU A 35 7.74 18.03 4.36
N GLU A 36 7.06 19.17 4.44
CA GLU A 36 6.34 19.77 3.31
C GLU A 36 7.23 20.23 2.14
N SER A 37 8.55 20.35 2.35
CA SER A 37 9.50 20.71 1.31
C SER A 37 9.85 19.55 0.36
N PHE A 38 9.51 18.30 0.72
CA PHE A 38 9.84 17.12 -0.08
C PHE A 38 8.70 16.64 -1.00
N SER A 39 9.08 16.02 -2.11
CA SER A 39 8.22 15.38 -3.11
C SER A 39 8.66 13.93 -3.39
N GLN A 40 7.89 13.19 -4.21
CA GLN A 40 8.35 11.90 -4.73
C GLN A 40 9.68 11.97 -5.52
N GLY A 41 10.06 13.16 -6.01
CA GLY A 41 11.33 13.37 -6.70
C GLY A 41 12.54 13.53 -5.77
N ASP A 42 12.33 13.63 -4.46
CA ASP A 42 13.37 13.90 -3.47
C ASP A 42 13.82 12.65 -2.70
N VAL A 43 13.57 11.45 -3.22
CA VAL A 43 13.93 10.18 -2.57
C VAL A 43 15.43 10.11 -2.26
N ASP A 44 16.29 10.58 -3.16
CA ASP A 44 17.74 10.59 -2.94
C ASP A 44 18.18 11.53 -1.79
N ARG A 45 17.37 12.56 -1.51
CA ARG A 45 17.65 13.59 -0.48
C ARG A 45 17.05 13.25 0.87
N ALA A 46 15.87 12.62 0.89
CA ALA A 46 15.07 12.47 2.10
C ALA A 46 14.60 11.03 2.36
N GLY A 47 14.93 10.09 1.47
CA GLY A 47 14.43 8.73 1.50
C GLY A 47 12.95 8.62 1.12
N GLY A 48 12.49 7.39 0.91
CA GLY A 48 11.10 7.12 0.47
C GLY A 48 10.04 7.61 1.45
N LYS A 49 10.26 7.41 2.75
CA LYS A 49 9.29 7.79 3.79
C LYS A 49 9.08 9.30 3.86
N ALA A 50 10.14 10.10 3.93
CA ALA A 50 10.00 11.56 3.99
C ALA A 50 9.39 12.12 2.70
N ALA A 51 9.81 11.61 1.54
CA ALA A 51 9.25 11.98 0.23
C ALA A 51 7.74 11.72 0.18
N ASN A 52 7.29 10.53 0.57
CA ASN A 52 5.87 10.18 0.60
C ASN A 52 5.09 11.03 1.62
N LEU A 53 5.67 11.35 2.77
CA LEU A 53 5.04 12.23 3.77
C LEU A 53 4.88 13.67 3.26
N GLY A 54 5.87 14.21 2.55
CA GLY A 54 5.79 15.53 1.94
C GLY A 54 4.66 15.64 0.91
N GLU A 55 4.49 14.62 0.07
CA GLU A 55 3.36 14.49 -0.86
C GLU A 55 2.01 14.50 -0.16
N LEU A 56 1.88 13.74 0.93
CA LEU A 56 0.66 13.69 1.72
C LEU A 56 0.31 15.06 2.33
N ILE A 57 1.31 15.78 2.88
CA ILE A 57 1.11 17.11 3.44
C ILE A 57 0.62 18.08 2.37
N ARG A 58 1.22 18.07 1.17
CA ARG A 58 0.81 18.90 0.03
C ARG A 58 -0.59 18.56 -0.47
N ALA A 59 -0.98 17.29 -0.39
CA ALA A 59 -2.33 16.82 -0.67
C ALA A 59 -3.35 17.14 0.45
N ARG A 60 -2.93 17.88 1.50
CA ARG A 60 -3.73 18.24 2.68
C ARG A 60 -4.26 17.02 3.44
N ILE A 61 -3.51 15.91 3.39
CA ILE A 61 -3.75 14.74 4.23
C ILE A 61 -3.21 15.06 5.63
N PRO A 62 -3.94 14.73 6.71
CA PRO A 62 -3.50 15.02 8.07
C PRO A 62 -2.29 14.15 8.43
N VAL A 63 -1.11 14.73 8.30
CA VAL A 63 0.18 14.14 8.70
C VAL A 63 0.69 14.95 9.89
N PRO A 64 1.23 14.31 10.95
CA PRO A 64 1.83 15.06 12.05
C PRO A 64 2.98 15.96 11.56
N PRO A 65 3.09 17.19 12.08
CA PRO A 65 4.16 18.09 11.69
C PRO A 65 5.53 17.49 12.04
N GLY A 66 6.52 17.77 11.21
CA GLY A 66 7.86 17.23 11.35
C GLY A 66 8.84 17.76 10.33
N PHE A 67 10.07 17.27 10.41
CA PHE A 67 11.16 17.58 9.48
C PHE A 67 11.91 16.30 9.12
N ALA A 68 12.75 16.37 8.08
CA ALA A 68 13.71 15.32 7.78
C ALA A 68 15.13 15.86 7.89
N VAL A 69 15.99 15.08 8.53
CA VAL A 69 17.44 15.18 8.47
C VAL A 69 17.86 14.50 7.18
N THR A 70 18.45 15.25 6.25
CA THR A 70 18.65 14.81 4.86
C THR A 70 19.84 13.86 4.73
N THR A 71 19.97 13.25 3.55
CA THR A 71 21.16 12.45 3.21
C THR A 71 22.44 13.29 3.16
N ALA A 72 22.35 14.61 2.93
CA ALA A 72 23.50 15.52 3.04
C ALA A 72 24.01 15.63 4.48
N ALA A 73 23.12 15.63 5.49
CA ALA A 73 23.51 15.57 6.89
C ALA A 73 24.18 14.25 7.26
N TYR A 74 23.74 13.13 6.67
CA TYR A 74 24.41 11.84 6.80
C TYR A 74 25.83 11.88 6.21
N ASP A 75 25.98 12.39 4.98
CA ASP A 75 27.29 12.52 4.33
C ASP A 75 28.23 13.39 5.18
N ARG A 76 27.72 14.51 5.70
CA ARG A 76 28.49 15.39 6.56
C ARG A 76 28.93 14.71 7.85
N PHE A 77 28.05 13.93 8.47
CA PHE A 77 28.36 13.14 9.67
C PHE A 77 29.44 12.09 9.40
N VAL A 78 29.34 11.36 8.28
CA VAL A 78 30.31 10.34 7.87
C VAL A 78 31.68 10.96 7.59
N ALA A 79 31.71 12.11 6.90
CA ALA A 79 32.94 12.81 6.56
C ALA A 79 33.65 13.41 7.79
N ASP A 80 32.92 14.07 8.69
CA ASP A 80 33.50 14.74 9.87
C ASP A 80 34.08 13.74 10.90
N ASN A 81 33.59 12.50 10.88
CA ASN A 81 34.03 11.44 11.79
C ASN A 81 34.94 10.39 11.11
N ASP A 82 35.40 10.63 9.87
CA ASP A 82 36.24 9.71 9.08
C ASP A 82 35.68 8.26 9.01
N LEU A 83 34.35 8.13 8.98
CA LEU A 83 33.69 6.82 9.06
C LEU A 83 33.78 6.03 7.75
N GLY A 84 34.05 6.69 6.62
CA GLY A 84 34.14 6.07 5.30
C GLY A 84 35.17 4.94 5.24
N GLU A 85 36.39 5.16 5.74
CA GLU A 85 37.43 4.13 5.76
C GLU A 85 37.09 2.97 6.71
N THR A 86 36.42 3.28 7.83
CA THR A 86 35.97 2.27 8.80
C THR A 86 34.93 1.35 8.16
N ILE A 87 33.97 1.92 7.43
CA ILE A 87 32.95 1.18 6.68
C ILE A 87 33.60 0.29 5.63
N ALA A 88 34.43 0.86 4.75
CA ALA A 88 35.03 0.13 3.63
C ALA A 88 35.87 -1.07 4.11
N ARG A 89 36.69 -0.85 5.14
CA ARG A 89 37.52 -1.91 5.75
C ARG A 89 36.67 -3.01 6.38
N ALA A 90 35.68 -2.63 7.18
CA ALA A 90 34.80 -3.57 7.84
C ALA A 90 34.02 -4.43 6.82
N LEU A 91 33.56 -3.84 5.71
CA LEU A 91 32.86 -4.58 4.66
C LEU A 91 33.77 -5.57 3.92
N HIS A 92 35.06 -5.26 3.74
CA HIS A 92 36.02 -6.12 3.05
C HIS A 92 36.45 -7.35 3.88
N GLU A 93 36.53 -7.22 5.22
CA GLU A 93 37.06 -8.27 6.11
C GLU A 93 36.08 -9.42 6.44
N ALA A 94 34.85 -9.38 5.88
CA ALA A 94 33.83 -10.44 5.89
C ALA A 94 33.36 -11.03 7.25
N ARG A 95 33.99 -10.71 8.39
CA ARG A 95 33.60 -11.20 9.73
C ARG A 95 33.47 -10.05 10.73
N GLY A 96 32.28 -9.88 11.31
CA GLY A 96 32.01 -8.87 12.34
C GLY A 96 31.67 -7.46 11.81
N THR A 97 31.23 -7.37 10.56
CA THR A 97 31.13 -6.12 9.78
C THR A 97 30.14 -5.11 10.39
N GLY A 98 28.91 -5.52 10.71
CA GLY A 98 27.87 -4.60 11.16
C GLY A 98 28.09 -4.08 12.58
N ALA A 99 28.52 -4.93 13.51
CA ALA A 99 28.75 -4.52 14.90
C ALA A 99 29.85 -3.45 15.03
N THR A 100 30.97 -3.62 14.30
CA THR A 100 32.08 -2.66 14.29
C THR A 100 31.65 -1.31 13.71
N ILE A 101 30.94 -1.32 12.58
CA ILE A 101 30.46 -0.07 11.96
C ILE A 101 29.47 0.62 12.89
N ARG A 102 28.50 -0.11 13.47
CA ARG A 102 27.54 0.48 14.42
C ARG A 102 28.22 1.10 15.63
N ALA A 103 29.20 0.43 16.23
CA ALA A 103 29.95 0.98 17.35
C ALA A 103 30.67 2.29 16.98
N ALA A 104 31.20 2.39 15.75
CA ALA A 104 31.80 3.63 15.25
C ALA A 104 30.76 4.75 15.10
N PHE A 105 29.58 4.46 14.55
CA PHE A 105 28.47 5.41 14.46
C PHE A 105 27.96 5.85 15.84
N GLU A 106 27.88 4.94 16.81
CA GLU A 106 27.47 5.22 18.19
C GLU A 106 28.53 5.97 19.00
N GLY A 107 29.82 5.87 18.64
CA GLY A 107 30.91 6.64 19.25
C GLY A 107 31.12 8.02 18.61
N ALA A 108 30.63 8.22 17.38
CA ALA A 108 30.78 9.44 16.62
C ALA A 108 29.91 10.59 17.15
N SER A 109 30.40 11.82 16.91
CA SER A 109 29.73 13.06 17.32
C SER A 109 29.03 13.71 16.13
N ILE A 110 27.85 14.28 16.37
CA ILE A 110 27.12 15.02 15.34
C ILE A 110 27.84 16.35 15.10
N PRO A 111 28.18 16.71 13.84
CA PRO A 111 28.79 18.00 13.52
C PRO A 111 27.93 19.17 14.02
N ARG A 112 28.58 20.24 14.50
CA ARG A 112 27.87 21.36 15.17
C ARG A 112 26.85 22.07 14.29
N ASP A 113 27.09 22.15 12.98
CA ASP A 113 26.16 22.73 12.01
C ASP A 113 24.92 21.85 11.83
N VAL A 114 25.10 20.53 11.69
CA VAL A 114 24.00 19.55 11.65
C VAL A 114 23.20 19.58 12.95
N GLU A 115 23.88 19.57 14.11
CA GLU A 115 23.25 19.64 15.43
C GLU A 115 22.39 20.91 15.56
N ALA A 116 22.94 22.07 15.22
CA ALA A 116 22.24 23.35 15.31
C ALA A 116 20.96 23.36 14.45
N GLU A 117 21.02 22.83 13.23
CA GLU A 117 19.84 22.74 12.35
C GLU A 117 18.78 21.77 12.89
N ILE A 118 19.18 20.61 13.40
CA ILE A 118 18.26 19.63 14.02
C ILE A 118 17.55 20.27 15.22
N LEU A 119 18.30 20.92 16.11
CA LEU A 119 17.73 21.53 17.31
C LEU A 119 16.84 22.73 16.98
N ALA A 120 17.20 23.54 15.98
CA ALA A 120 16.35 24.63 15.50
C ALA A 120 15.05 24.11 14.86
N ALA A 121 15.08 22.97 14.17
CA ALA A 121 13.88 22.31 13.65
C ALA A 121 13.03 21.69 14.77
N TYR A 122 13.67 21.10 15.78
CA TYR A 122 12.99 20.55 16.95
C TYR A 122 12.31 21.62 17.82
N GLU A 123 12.92 22.80 17.95
CA GLU A 123 12.32 23.96 18.62
C GLU A 123 11.01 24.38 17.96
N ARG A 124 10.95 24.34 16.62
CA ARG A 124 9.72 24.65 15.85
C ARG A 124 8.60 23.62 16.10
N LEU A 125 8.92 22.45 16.63
CA LEU A 125 7.96 21.45 17.10
C LEU A 125 7.60 21.63 18.59
N GLU A 126 7.96 22.77 19.19
CA GLU A 126 7.68 23.14 20.58
C GLU A 126 8.32 22.18 21.61
N ARG A 127 9.41 21.50 21.23
CA ARG A 127 10.11 20.52 22.07
C ARG A 127 9.21 19.42 22.66
N GLY A 128 8.10 19.11 21.98
CA GLY A 128 7.24 18.00 22.34
C GLY A 128 7.91 16.64 22.13
N PRO A 129 7.30 15.54 22.62
CA PRO A 129 7.76 14.19 22.28
C PRO A 129 7.65 13.97 20.76
N VAL A 130 8.64 13.31 20.18
CA VAL A 130 8.72 13.01 18.74
C VAL A 130 8.93 11.53 18.47
N ALA A 131 8.54 11.09 17.28
CA ALA A 131 8.96 9.84 16.68
C ALA A 131 10.13 10.12 15.72
N VAL A 132 11.22 9.37 15.89
CA VAL A 132 12.41 9.44 15.04
C VAL A 132 12.48 8.15 14.22
N ARG A 133 12.38 8.29 12.90
CA ARG A 133 12.14 7.19 11.95
C ARG A 133 13.18 7.24 10.85
N SER A 134 13.88 6.14 10.62
CA SER A 134 14.74 5.99 9.45
C SER A 134 13.94 6.08 8.14
N SER A 135 14.56 6.68 7.12
CA SER A 135 14.01 6.89 5.78
C SER A 135 15.12 6.64 4.76
N ALA A 136 15.21 5.42 4.24
CA ALA A 136 16.26 5.06 3.28
C ALA A 136 15.90 5.45 1.84
N THR A 137 16.93 5.73 1.04
CA THR A 137 16.81 6.02 -0.40
C THR A 137 16.34 4.80 -1.21
N ALA A 138 16.65 3.59 -0.74
CA ALA A 138 16.32 2.33 -1.42
C ALA A 138 15.01 1.67 -0.93
N GLU A 139 14.26 2.28 0.01
CA GLU A 139 13.11 1.65 0.71
C GLU A 139 11.92 1.32 -0.21
N ASP A 140 11.76 2.08 -1.29
CA ASP A 140 10.60 2.04 -2.20
C ASP A 140 10.91 1.48 -3.60
N LEU A 141 12.10 0.90 -3.81
CA LEU A 141 12.40 0.22 -5.08
C LEU A 141 11.43 -0.96 -5.27
N PRO A 142 10.81 -1.13 -6.46
CA PRO A 142 9.80 -2.17 -6.70
C PRO A 142 10.25 -3.59 -6.35
N GLU A 143 11.55 -3.85 -6.43
CA GLU A 143 12.19 -5.15 -6.21
C GLU A 143 12.78 -5.30 -4.80
N ALA A 144 13.02 -4.20 -4.08
CA ALA A 144 13.69 -4.19 -2.78
C ALA A 144 12.81 -3.56 -1.69
N ALA A 145 11.74 -4.25 -1.29
CA ALA A 145 10.95 -3.80 -0.14
C ALA A 145 11.73 -4.05 1.16
N PHE A 146 12.38 -3.00 1.70
CA PHE A 146 13.06 -3.00 3.02
C PHE A 146 12.08 -3.04 4.21
N ALA A 147 10.97 -3.77 4.08
CA ALA A 147 9.91 -3.78 5.08
C ALA A 147 10.43 -4.29 6.45
N GLY A 148 10.36 -3.41 7.46
CA GLY A 148 10.60 -3.77 8.85
C GLY A 148 12.06 -4.01 9.24
N GLN A 149 13.03 -3.51 8.46
CA GLN A 149 14.46 -3.63 8.80
C GLN A 149 15.07 -2.36 9.43
N GLN A 150 14.27 -1.31 9.59
CA GLN A 150 14.74 0.04 9.83
C GLN A 150 14.24 0.56 11.19
N ASP A 151 15.15 1.12 11.98
CA ASP A 151 14.85 1.50 13.36
C ASP A 151 13.89 2.68 13.42
N THR A 152 12.93 2.57 14.33
CA THR A 152 12.01 3.63 14.72
C THR A 152 12.04 3.78 16.23
N TYR A 153 12.27 5.00 16.70
CA TYR A 153 12.30 5.36 18.11
C TYR A 153 11.09 6.23 18.42
N LEU A 154 10.19 5.74 19.28
CA LEU A 154 8.95 6.43 19.65
C LEU A 154 9.08 7.17 20.97
N ASN A 155 8.32 8.26 21.11
CA ASN A 155 8.27 9.07 22.32
C ASN A 155 9.66 9.56 22.79
N VAL A 156 10.49 10.00 21.85
CA VAL A 156 11.78 10.62 22.13
C VAL A 156 11.52 12.04 22.62
N ALA A 157 12.13 12.42 23.74
CA ALA A 157 11.95 13.73 24.35
C ALA A 157 13.30 14.38 24.65
N GLY A 158 13.34 15.71 24.49
CA GLY A 158 14.53 16.50 24.79
C GLY A 158 15.54 16.56 23.64
N PRO A 159 16.35 17.64 23.56
CA PRO A 159 17.39 17.82 22.55
C PRO A 159 18.34 16.62 22.40
N GLU A 160 18.86 16.15 23.53
CA GLU A 160 19.86 15.10 23.59
C GLU A 160 19.27 13.77 23.11
N GLY A 161 18.02 13.47 23.50
CA GLY A 161 17.31 12.28 23.07
C GLY A 161 17.08 12.27 21.55
N VAL A 162 16.74 13.42 20.96
CA VAL A 162 16.55 13.54 19.50
C VAL A 162 17.86 13.29 18.75
N LEU A 163 18.95 13.93 19.18
CA LEU A 163 20.28 13.74 18.57
C LEU A 163 20.74 12.28 18.70
N GLU A 164 20.56 11.66 19.87
CA GLU A 164 20.89 10.26 20.08
C GLU A 164 20.06 9.35 19.16
N ALA A 165 18.75 9.58 19.06
CA ALA A 165 17.87 8.78 18.21
C ALA A 165 18.22 8.92 16.71
N VAL A 166 18.57 10.12 16.25
CA VAL A 166 19.04 10.35 14.86
C VAL A 166 20.30 9.54 14.58
N ARG A 167 21.29 9.59 15.49
CA ARG A 167 22.52 8.82 15.36
C ARG A 167 22.28 7.31 15.35
N ARG A 168 21.39 6.82 16.22
CA ARG A 168 20.98 5.41 16.23
C ARG A 168 20.27 5.01 14.94
N CYS A 169 19.42 5.87 14.37
CA CYS A 169 18.85 5.64 13.04
C CYS A 169 19.95 5.48 11.98
N TRP A 170 20.96 6.36 11.93
CA TRP A 170 22.09 6.21 11.01
C TRP A 170 22.87 4.90 11.22
N ALA A 171 23.11 4.51 12.48
CA ALA A 171 23.73 3.22 12.80
C ALA A 171 22.89 2.02 12.32
N SER A 172 21.55 2.12 12.33
CA SER A 172 20.64 1.05 11.92
C SER A 172 20.84 0.60 10.46
N LEU A 173 21.37 1.49 9.60
CA LEU A 173 21.73 1.18 8.22
C LEU A 173 22.76 0.04 8.15
N TRP A 174 23.58 -0.13 9.18
CA TRP A 174 24.72 -1.04 9.24
C TRP A 174 24.47 -2.27 10.12
N THR A 175 23.21 -2.63 10.38
CA THR A 175 22.92 -3.93 11.01
C THR A 175 23.34 -5.08 10.09
N ASP A 176 23.75 -6.21 10.66
CA ASP A 176 24.16 -7.38 9.87
C ASP A 176 23.06 -7.84 8.89
N ARG A 177 21.79 -7.73 9.32
CA ARG A 177 20.62 -8.01 8.49
C ARG A 177 20.51 -7.04 7.31
N ALA A 178 20.66 -5.73 7.55
CA ALA A 178 20.55 -4.73 6.50
C ALA A 178 21.71 -4.84 5.49
N ILE A 179 22.93 -5.13 5.96
CA ILE A 179 24.10 -5.38 5.09
C ILE A 179 23.86 -6.62 4.23
N ALA A 180 23.48 -7.75 4.84
CA ALA A 180 23.24 -9.00 4.12
C ALA A 180 22.11 -8.86 3.08
N TYR A 181 21.03 -8.14 3.43
CA TYR A 181 19.93 -7.89 2.51
C TYR A 181 20.37 -7.07 1.29
N ARG A 182 21.12 -5.98 1.49
CA ARG A 182 21.66 -5.18 0.38
C ARG A 182 22.59 -5.99 -0.53
N ALA A 183 23.42 -6.86 0.06
CA ALA A 183 24.28 -7.75 -0.71
C ALA A 183 23.46 -8.75 -1.57
N GLN A 184 22.35 -9.27 -1.06
CA GLN A 184 21.44 -10.14 -1.82
C GLN A 184 20.69 -9.41 -2.94
N GLN A 185 20.43 -8.12 -2.78
CA GLN A 185 19.77 -7.27 -3.77
C GLN A 185 20.76 -6.59 -4.73
N GLU A 186 22.05 -6.95 -4.66
CA GLU A 186 23.11 -6.35 -5.48
C GLU A 186 23.19 -4.81 -5.37
N VAL A 187 22.78 -4.27 -4.22
CA VAL A 187 22.85 -2.84 -3.92
C VAL A 187 24.26 -2.51 -3.44
N ASP A 188 24.88 -1.52 -4.08
CA ASP A 188 26.19 -1.01 -3.68
C ASP A 188 26.13 -0.42 -2.26
N GLN A 189 26.89 -1.02 -1.35
CA GLN A 189 26.92 -0.69 0.08
C GLN A 189 27.47 0.71 0.33
N GLU A 190 28.39 1.20 -0.52
CA GLU A 190 29.05 2.50 -0.33
C GLU A 190 28.16 3.67 -0.79
N SER A 191 27.22 3.40 -1.70
CA SER A 191 26.28 4.40 -2.21
C SER A 191 25.09 4.69 -1.30
N VAL A 192 24.83 3.84 -0.29
CA VAL A 192 23.61 3.93 0.50
C VAL A 192 23.69 5.02 1.55
N LYS A 193 22.67 5.87 1.56
CA LYS A 193 22.52 6.97 2.51
C LYS A 193 21.20 6.84 3.25
N LEU A 194 21.15 7.43 4.45
CA LEU A 194 19.96 7.38 5.28
C LEU A 194 19.55 8.78 5.73
N ALA A 195 18.35 9.17 5.32
CA ALA A 195 17.67 10.31 5.92
C ALA A 195 16.91 9.86 7.18
N VAL A 196 16.59 10.81 8.05
CA VAL A 196 15.86 10.54 9.30
C VAL A 196 14.68 11.49 9.41
N VAL A 197 13.48 10.94 9.51
CA VAL A 197 12.24 11.69 9.75
C VAL A 197 12.06 11.89 11.24
N VAL A 198 11.86 13.14 11.66
CA VAL A 198 11.50 13.52 13.02
C VAL A 198 10.11 14.14 12.99
N GLN A 199 9.13 13.46 13.59
CA GLN A 199 7.73 13.87 13.59
C GLN A 199 7.19 14.04 15.01
N ARG A 200 6.30 15.01 15.21
CA ARG A 200 5.57 15.17 16.47
C ARG A 200 4.81 13.88 16.79
N MET A 201 4.94 13.42 18.03
CA MET A 201 4.27 12.22 18.50
C MET A 201 2.76 12.46 18.58
N VAL A 202 1.98 11.51 18.04
CA VAL A 202 0.52 11.52 18.19
C VAL A 202 0.16 10.76 19.47
N ALA A 203 -0.61 11.40 20.36
CA ALA A 203 -1.18 10.76 21.54
C ALA A 203 -2.35 9.83 21.15
N ALA A 204 -2.01 8.72 20.49
CA ALA A 204 -2.97 7.83 19.86
C ALA A 204 -3.83 7.09 20.89
N GLU A 205 -5.15 7.20 20.74
CA GLU A 205 -6.14 6.37 21.43
C GLU A 205 -6.15 4.96 20.83
N ALA A 206 -6.03 4.91 19.50
CA ALA A 206 -5.87 3.71 18.70
C ALA A 206 -4.97 3.98 17.51
N ALA A 207 -4.25 2.98 17.05
CA ALA A 207 -3.41 3.05 15.87
C ALA A 207 -3.39 1.70 15.15
N GLY A 208 -2.88 1.69 13.93
CA GLY A 208 -2.72 0.46 13.18
C GLY A 208 -2.39 0.70 11.72
N VAL A 209 -2.79 -0.26 10.90
CA VAL A 209 -2.43 -0.34 9.49
C VAL A 209 -3.69 -0.43 8.64
N MET A 210 -3.68 0.18 7.46
CA MET A 210 -4.77 0.13 6.50
C MET A 210 -4.21 -0.19 5.12
N PHE A 211 -4.79 -1.21 4.49
CA PHE A 211 -4.50 -1.57 3.12
C PHE A 211 -5.68 -1.18 2.23
N THR A 212 -5.42 -0.40 1.18
CA THR A 212 -6.48 0.05 0.26
C THR A 212 -6.88 -0.99 -0.79
N ALA A 213 -6.23 -2.16 -0.73
CA ALA A 213 -6.62 -3.41 -1.38
C ALA A 213 -6.38 -4.55 -0.39
N ASN A 214 -7.10 -5.67 -0.51
CA ASN A 214 -6.89 -6.81 0.37
C ASN A 214 -5.53 -7.48 0.07
N PRO A 215 -4.55 -7.46 1.01
CA PRO A 215 -3.21 -7.98 0.77
C PRO A 215 -3.18 -9.51 0.64
N VAL A 216 -4.17 -10.22 1.19
CA VAL A 216 -4.26 -11.68 1.15
C VAL A 216 -4.92 -12.18 -0.13
N THR A 217 -6.03 -11.57 -0.53
CA THR A 217 -6.84 -12.04 -1.68
C THR A 217 -6.58 -11.28 -2.98
N GLY A 218 -5.84 -10.18 -2.92
CA GLY A 218 -5.69 -9.24 -4.03
C GLY A 218 -6.96 -8.43 -4.32
N ALA A 219 -8.07 -8.58 -3.59
CA ALA A 219 -9.30 -7.87 -3.92
C ALA A 219 -9.13 -6.34 -3.85
N ARG A 220 -9.28 -5.66 -5.00
CA ARG A 220 -9.16 -4.18 -5.11
C ARG A 220 -10.47 -3.44 -4.77
N ASP A 221 -11.55 -4.19 -4.53
CA ASP A 221 -12.84 -3.71 -4.04
C ASP A 221 -13.00 -3.87 -2.52
N GLU A 222 -11.89 -4.17 -1.83
CA GLU A 222 -11.82 -4.33 -0.38
C GLU A 222 -10.75 -3.41 0.22
N ILE A 223 -11.06 -2.82 1.38
CA ILE A 223 -10.10 -2.11 2.23
C ILE A 223 -10.01 -2.91 3.52
N VAL A 224 -8.79 -3.20 3.95
CA VAL A 224 -8.51 -3.90 5.19
C VAL A 224 -7.98 -2.90 6.21
N VAL A 225 -8.52 -2.91 7.42
CA VAL A 225 -8.07 -2.06 8.53
C VAL A 225 -7.80 -2.94 9.73
N ASP A 226 -6.55 -2.93 10.19
CA ASP A 226 -6.13 -3.53 11.44
C ASP A 226 -5.91 -2.43 12.47
N SER A 227 -6.47 -2.61 13.67
CA SER A 227 -6.42 -1.59 14.73
C SER A 227 -6.16 -2.19 16.11
N SER A 228 -5.39 -1.48 16.92
CA SER A 228 -5.17 -1.79 18.33
C SER A 228 -5.17 -0.51 19.17
N PRO A 229 -5.55 -0.56 20.46
CA PRO A 229 -5.41 0.58 21.36
C PRO A 229 -3.94 1.01 21.52
N GLY A 230 -3.71 2.29 21.80
CA GLY A 230 -2.38 2.84 22.05
C GLY A 230 -1.55 3.05 20.78
N LEU A 231 -0.23 2.93 20.91
CA LEU A 231 0.71 3.19 19.82
C LEU A 231 0.74 2.06 18.78
N GLY A 232 0.92 2.42 17.51
CA GLY A 232 0.88 1.49 16.38
C GLY A 232 2.01 0.46 16.35
N GLU A 233 3.07 0.68 17.14
CA GLU A 233 4.22 -0.24 17.26
C GLU A 233 3.81 -1.67 17.58
N ALA A 234 2.79 -1.87 18.42
CA ALA A 234 2.30 -3.21 18.78
C ALA A 234 1.79 -3.99 17.55
N VAL A 235 1.12 -3.30 16.62
CA VAL A 235 0.54 -3.91 15.42
C VAL A 235 1.62 -4.19 14.39
N VAL A 236 2.49 -3.20 14.13
CA VAL A 236 3.56 -3.31 13.13
C VAL A 236 4.59 -4.37 13.51
N SER A 237 4.90 -4.48 14.81
CA SER A 237 5.84 -5.49 15.35
C SER A 237 5.21 -6.87 15.59
N GLY A 238 3.91 -7.05 15.33
CA GLY A 238 3.22 -8.33 15.53
C GLY A 238 3.11 -8.78 16.99
N LEU A 239 3.20 -7.85 17.95
CA LEU A 239 3.13 -8.13 19.39
C LEU A 239 1.70 -8.35 19.89
N VAL A 240 0.71 -8.00 19.07
CA VAL A 240 -0.71 -8.07 19.42
C VAL A 240 -1.51 -8.66 18.28
N THR A 241 -2.56 -9.40 18.60
CA THR A 241 -3.63 -9.72 17.64
C THR A 241 -4.58 -8.51 17.52
N PRO A 242 -4.56 -7.73 16.42
CA PRO A 242 -5.36 -6.52 16.28
C PRO A 242 -6.84 -6.82 15.98
N ASP A 243 -7.72 -5.84 16.20
CA ASP A 243 -9.07 -5.84 15.63
C ASP A 243 -8.94 -5.76 14.10
N HIS A 244 -9.55 -6.72 13.40
CA HIS A 244 -9.48 -6.83 11.93
C HIS A 244 -10.82 -6.47 11.31
N LEU A 245 -10.81 -5.53 10.37
CA LEU A 245 -12.00 -5.06 9.67
C LEU A 245 -11.80 -5.13 8.16
N VAL A 246 -12.84 -5.58 7.45
CA VAL A 246 -12.88 -5.54 5.99
C VAL A 246 -14.06 -4.68 5.54
N LEU A 247 -13.75 -3.63 4.78
CA LEU A 247 -14.75 -2.83 4.09
C LEU A 247 -14.85 -3.30 2.65
N ARG A 248 -16.07 -3.39 2.14
CA ARG A 248 -16.34 -3.75 0.73
C ARG A 248 -16.96 -2.58 -0.01
N LYS A 249 -16.55 -2.39 -1.25
CA LYS A 249 -17.17 -1.45 -2.19
C LYS A 249 -18.58 -1.94 -2.55
N ARG A 250 -19.57 -1.08 -2.38
CA ARG A 250 -20.96 -1.27 -2.81
C ARG A 250 -21.36 -0.13 -3.76
N ARG A 251 -22.52 -0.27 -4.42
CA ARG A 251 -23.05 0.77 -5.34
C ARG A 251 -23.15 2.16 -4.69
N ARG A 252 -23.46 2.23 -3.39
CA ARG A 252 -23.63 3.48 -2.62
C ARG A 252 -22.40 3.84 -1.77
N GLY A 253 -21.20 3.34 -2.12
CA GLY A 253 -19.96 3.60 -1.38
C GLY A 253 -19.47 2.40 -0.57
N TRP A 254 -18.61 2.65 0.41
CA TRP A 254 -17.93 1.62 1.19
C TRP A 254 -18.70 1.30 2.47
N ARG A 255 -18.78 0.01 2.81
CA ARG A 255 -19.41 -0.47 4.06
C ARG A 255 -18.56 -1.53 4.72
N ILE A 256 -18.56 -1.54 6.05
CA ILE A 256 -17.97 -2.61 6.85
C ILE A 256 -18.74 -3.90 6.52
N ALA A 257 -18.04 -4.89 6.00
CA ALA A 257 -18.60 -6.19 5.61
C ALA A 257 -18.25 -7.27 6.63
N GLU A 258 -17.11 -7.13 7.30
CA GLU A 258 -16.61 -8.07 8.28
C GLU A 258 -15.88 -7.34 9.40
N ARG A 259 -16.01 -7.87 10.62
CA ARG A 259 -15.31 -7.41 11.81
C ARG A 259 -14.94 -8.63 12.65
N ARG A 260 -13.66 -8.76 12.99
CA ARG A 260 -13.16 -9.74 13.95
C ARG A 260 -12.45 -8.97 15.06
N ALA A 261 -12.86 -9.19 16.30
CA ALA A 261 -12.18 -8.59 17.45
C ALA A 261 -10.80 -9.24 17.64
N GLY A 262 -9.80 -8.43 17.93
CA GLY A 262 -8.47 -8.85 18.33
C GLY A 262 -8.43 -9.29 19.78
N ARG A 263 -7.25 -9.75 20.23
CA ARG A 263 -7.03 -10.23 21.60
C ARG A 263 -6.42 -9.19 22.54
N ARG A 264 -5.91 -8.08 22.00
CA ARG A 264 -5.37 -6.93 22.78
C ARG A 264 -4.41 -7.34 23.90
N GLU A 265 -3.63 -8.38 23.67
CA GLU A 265 -2.74 -8.98 24.67
C GLU A 265 -1.74 -7.96 25.23
N VAL A 266 -1.24 -7.08 24.34
CA VAL A 266 -0.24 -6.07 24.62
C VAL A 266 -0.70 -4.72 24.06
N ILE A 267 -0.59 -3.67 24.87
CA ILE A 267 -0.80 -2.28 24.47
C ILE A 267 0.54 -1.55 24.69
N VAL A 268 1.03 -0.89 23.65
CA VAL A 268 2.23 -0.03 23.75
C VAL A 268 1.79 1.40 24.06
N ARG A 269 2.38 2.01 25.08
CA ARG A 269 2.10 3.40 25.50
C ARG A 269 3.38 4.22 25.61
N ALA A 270 3.24 5.53 25.46
CA ALA A 270 4.31 6.48 25.74
C ALA A 270 4.51 6.62 27.26
N ARG A 271 5.76 6.50 27.74
CA ARG A 271 6.12 6.76 29.14
C ARG A 271 6.25 8.25 29.44
N ALA A 272 5.95 8.64 30.67
CA ALA A 272 6.34 9.95 31.17
C ALA A 272 7.88 10.01 31.27
N GLY A 273 8.52 10.96 30.58
CA GLY A 273 9.98 11.11 30.53
C GLY A 273 10.67 10.48 29.32
N GLY A 274 9.93 9.86 28.41
CA GLY A 274 10.45 9.35 27.13
C GLY A 274 10.45 7.83 27.00
N GLY A 275 10.44 7.35 25.75
CA GLY A 275 10.38 5.93 25.40
C GLY A 275 8.99 5.31 25.57
N THR A 276 8.89 4.00 25.36
CA THR A 276 7.62 3.26 25.36
C THR A 276 7.58 2.16 26.43
N GLU A 277 6.38 1.84 26.91
CA GLU A 277 6.12 0.70 27.77
C GLU A 277 5.08 -0.23 27.16
N GLN A 278 5.24 -1.52 27.42
CA GLN A 278 4.26 -2.54 27.10
C GLN A 278 3.44 -2.81 28.36
N VAL A 279 2.13 -2.63 28.26
CA VAL A 279 1.18 -2.96 29.32
C VAL A 279 0.25 -4.06 28.83
N GLN A 280 -0.14 -4.96 29.73
CA GLN A 280 -1.10 -6.00 29.42
C GLN A 280 -2.47 -5.36 29.17
N GLY A 281 -3.12 -5.71 28.06
CA GLY A 281 -4.47 -5.23 27.78
C GLY A 281 -5.54 -5.99 28.58
N PRO A 282 -6.78 -5.50 28.59
CA PRO A 282 -7.87 -6.11 29.34
C PRO A 282 -8.21 -7.52 28.81
N ALA A 283 -8.52 -8.45 29.71
CA ALA A 283 -8.77 -9.86 29.41
C ALA A 283 -9.98 -10.10 28.47
N ALA A 284 -10.92 -9.16 28.41
CA ALA A 284 -12.02 -9.15 27.46
C ALA A 284 -12.28 -7.71 26.99
N ALA A 285 -12.35 -7.53 25.67
CA ALA A 285 -12.71 -6.26 25.06
C ALA A 285 -14.24 -6.17 24.90
N GLU A 286 -14.91 -5.34 25.70
CA GLU A 286 -16.36 -5.10 25.56
C GLU A 286 -16.70 -4.20 24.36
N SER A 287 -15.71 -3.53 23.75
CA SER A 287 -15.93 -2.57 22.66
C SER A 287 -14.74 -2.51 21.69
N PRO A 288 -14.98 -2.29 20.37
CA PRO A 288 -13.93 -2.20 19.35
C PRO A 288 -12.98 -1.02 19.59
N ALA A 289 -11.72 -1.13 19.16
CA ALA A 289 -10.71 -0.08 19.32
C ALA A 289 -11.08 1.19 18.53
N LEU A 290 -11.81 1.03 17.43
CA LEU A 290 -12.35 2.12 16.62
C LEU A 290 -13.88 2.02 16.44
N PRO A 291 -14.61 3.14 16.61
CA PRO A 291 -16.01 3.21 16.23
C PRO A 291 -16.16 3.21 14.70
N ASP A 292 -17.30 2.72 14.20
CA ASP A 292 -17.58 2.60 12.75
C ASP A 292 -17.38 3.91 11.98
N ARG A 293 -17.73 5.05 12.59
CA ARG A 293 -17.52 6.38 11.99
C ARG A 293 -16.05 6.68 11.71
N ALA A 294 -15.15 6.26 12.61
CA ALA A 294 -13.71 6.45 12.47
C ALA A 294 -13.17 5.56 11.34
N VAL A 295 -13.61 4.31 11.29
CA VAL A 295 -13.26 3.35 10.23
C VAL A 295 -13.66 3.87 8.84
N LEU A 296 -14.89 4.38 8.70
CA LEU A 296 -15.34 4.96 7.42
C LEU A 296 -14.58 6.24 7.05
N ARG A 297 -14.14 7.02 8.03
CA ARG A 297 -13.32 8.22 7.80
C ARG A 297 -11.92 7.84 7.33
N LEU A 298 -11.28 6.87 7.99
CA LEU A 298 -10.00 6.29 7.58
C LEU A 298 -10.08 5.73 6.16
N ALA A 299 -11.13 4.98 5.84
CA ALA A 299 -11.31 4.43 4.49
C ALA A 299 -11.42 5.52 3.41
N ARG A 300 -12.14 6.62 3.67
CA ARG A 300 -12.19 7.77 2.75
C ARG A 300 -10.81 8.40 2.55
N LEU A 301 -10.04 8.50 3.64
CA LEU A 301 -8.69 9.04 3.60
C LEU A 301 -7.73 8.14 2.82
N GLY A 302 -7.75 6.82 3.08
CA GLY A 302 -6.99 5.82 2.33
C GLY A 302 -7.29 5.85 0.83
N LEU A 303 -8.56 6.02 0.45
CA LEU A 303 -8.94 6.18 -0.96
C LEU A 303 -8.49 7.52 -1.57
N ALA A 304 -8.36 8.58 -0.78
CA ALA A 304 -7.76 9.83 -1.25
C ALA A 304 -6.25 9.63 -1.51
N ILE A 305 -5.57 8.97 -0.58
CA ILE A 305 -4.13 8.64 -0.67
C ILE A 305 -3.86 7.71 -1.87
N GLN A 306 -4.65 6.65 -2.05
CA GLN A 306 -4.54 5.77 -3.22
C GLN A 306 -4.75 6.54 -4.53
N ARG A 307 -5.70 7.48 -4.58
CA ARG A 307 -5.92 8.30 -5.79
C ARG A 307 -4.75 9.23 -6.05
N HIS A 308 -4.13 9.78 -5.01
CA HIS A 308 -2.93 10.62 -5.12
C HIS A 308 -1.76 9.85 -5.73
N PHE A 309 -1.46 8.67 -5.19
CA PHE A 309 -0.33 7.84 -5.65
C PHE A 309 -0.65 6.93 -6.85
N GLY A 310 -1.91 6.86 -7.29
CA GLY A 310 -2.36 6.09 -8.46
C GLY A 310 -2.34 4.57 -8.29
N ARG A 311 -1.98 4.02 -7.13
CA ARG A 311 -1.85 2.58 -6.87
C ARG A 311 -2.24 2.21 -5.45
N PRO A 312 -2.61 0.94 -5.16
CA PRO A 312 -2.96 0.51 -3.80
C PRO A 312 -1.86 0.80 -2.77
N GLN A 313 -2.27 1.19 -1.57
CA GLN A 313 -1.39 1.69 -0.52
C GLN A 313 -1.52 0.86 0.76
N ASP A 314 -0.39 0.66 1.42
CA ASP A 314 -0.22 0.24 2.81
C ASP A 314 0.05 1.50 3.64
N ILE A 315 -0.81 1.77 4.62
CA ILE A 315 -0.90 3.05 5.32
C ILE A 315 -0.86 2.81 6.83
N GLU A 316 0.13 3.38 7.51
CA GLU A 316 0.15 3.47 8.96
C GLU A 316 -0.65 4.70 9.40
N TRP A 317 -1.50 4.53 10.40
CA TRP A 317 -2.37 5.61 10.89
C TRP A 317 -2.49 5.58 12.41
N ALA A 318 -2.81 6.75 12.96
CA ALA A 318 -3.19 6.93 14.36
C ALA A 318 -4.53 7.66 14.44
N TRP A 319 -5.28 7.39 15.50
CA TRP A 319 -6.53 8.07 15.84
C TRP A 319 -6.35 8.77 17.19
N ALA A 320 -6.54 10.09 17.20
CA ALA A 320 -6.42 10.90 18.41
C ALA A 320 -7.41 12.06 18.36
N ALA A 321 -8.08 12.33 19.48
CA ALA A 321 -9.01 13.45 19.62
C ALA A 321 -10.10 13.51 18.54
N GLY A 322 -10.55 12.35 18.05
CA GLY A 322 -11.58 12.25 17.00
C GLY A 322 -11.09 12.46 15.56
N GLU A 323 -9.79 12.61 15.36
CA GLU A 323 -9.15 12.88 14.07
C GLU A 323 -8.17 11.75 13.67
N PRO A 324 -8.13 11.36 12.38
CA PRO A 324 -7.11 10.45 11.86
C PRO A 324 -5.83 11.22 11.51
N PHE A 325 -4.68 10.64 11.83
CA PHE A 325 -3.36 11.08 11.41
C PHE A 325 -2.70 9.97 10.61
N ILE A 326 -2.10 10.31 9.47
CA ILE A 326 -1.32 9.39 8.64
C ILE A 326 0.15 9.49 9.03
N LEU A 327 0.71 8.35 9.45
CA LEU A 327 2.08 8.26 9.92
C LEU A 327 3.03 7.80 8.83
N GLN A 328 2.52 7.03 7.86
CA GLN A 328 3.25 6.55 6.69
C GLN A 328 2.26 6.11 5.61
N ALA A 329 2.65 6.23 4.34
CA ALA A 329 1.98 5.57 3.22
C ALA A 329 3.06 5.03 2.26
N ARG A 330 2.87 3.80 1.80
CA ARG A 330 3.76 3.15 0.83
C ARG A 330 2.95 2.28 -0.14
N PRO A 331 3.43 2.02 -1.36
CA PRO A 331 2.73 1.15 -2.29
C PRO A 331 2.73 -0.32 -1.82
N ILE A 332 1.64 -1.04 -2.07
CA ILE A 332 1.61 -2.49 -1.84
C ILE A 332 2.33 -3.17 -3.01
N THR A 333 3.54 -3.66 -2.78
CA THR A 333 4.39 -4.28 -3.82
C THR A 333 4.02 -5.74 -4.09
N ALA A 334 3.72 -6.53 -3.05
CA ALA A 334 3.41 -7.96 -3.15
C ALA A 334 1.90 -8.25 -3.24
N LEU A 335 1.16 -7.51 -4.06
CA LEU A 335 -0.29 -7.62 -4.12
C LEU A 335 -0.75 -8.69 -5.14
N PRO A 336 -1.39 -9.80 -4.72
CA PRO A 336 -1.81 -10.86 -5.64
C PRO A 336 -2.75 -10.37 -6.72
N SER A 337 -2.81 -11.10 -7.84
CA SER A 337 -3.88 -10.94 -8.82
C SER A 337 -5.23 -11.14 -8.12
N PRO A 338 -6.19 -10.20 -8.27
CA PRO A 338 -7.45 -10.27 -7.56
C PRO A 338 -8.18 -11.58 -7.88
N LEU A 339 -8.59 -12.32 -6.85
CA LEU A 339 -9.47 -13.46 -7.05
C LEU A 339 -10.80 -12.97 -7.66
N THR A 340 -11.06 -13.37 -8.91
CA THR A 340 -12.32 -13.07 -9.59
C THR A 340 -13.47 -13.68 -8.80
N ARG A 341 -14.34 -12.86 -8.20
CA ARG A 341 -15.55 -13.35 -7.52
C ARG A 341 -16.61 -13.69 -8.56
N PRO A 342 -16.83 -14.97 -8.90
CA PRO A 342 -17.73 -15.29 -9.97
C PRO A 342 -19.15 -15.04 -9.48
N ASN A 343 -19.99 -14.40 -10.29
CA ASN A 343 -21.43 -14.35 -10.03
C ASN A 343 -22.05 -15.74 -10.10
N LYS A 344 -23.35 -15.88 -9.77
CA LYS A 344 -24.00 -17.22 -9.71
C LYS A 344 -23.85 -18.02 -11.01
N VAL A 345 -23.95 -17.34 -12.16
CA VAL A 345 -23.82 -17.97 -13.48
C VAL A 345 -22.35 -18.33 -13.75
N GLN A 346 -21.42 -17.43 -13.45
CA GLN A 346 -19.99 -17.72 -13.59
C GLN A 346 -19.54 -18.87 -12.68
N ARG A 347 -20.09 -19.01 -11.47
CA ARG A 347 -19.79 -20.16 -10.58
C ARG A 347 -20.27 -21.48 -11.16
N MET A 348 -21.48 -21.50 -11.72
CA MET A 348 -22.03 -22.68 -12.38
C MET A 348 -21.18 -23.07 -13.60
N VAL A 349 -20.83 -22.10 -14.45
CA VAL A 349 -19.97 -22.33 -15.62
C VAL A 349 -18.57 -22.77 -15.20
N ALA A 350 -17.96 -22.08 -14.23
CA ALA A 350 -16.63 -22.42 -13.73
C ALA A 350 -16.58 -23.81 -13.08
N ALA A 351 -17.63 -24.22 -12.35
CA ALA A 351 -17.73 -25.57 -11.78
C ALA A 351 -17.69 -26.64 -12.87
N ASN A 352 -18.50 -26.48 -13.92
CA ASN A 352 -18.51 -27.41 -15.07
C ASN A 352 -17.13 -27.46 -15.76
N PHE A 353 -16.48 -26.31 -15.98
CA PHE A 353 -15.14 -26.28 -16.58
C PHE A 353 -14.07 -26.89 -15.67
N SER A 354 -14.14 -26.68 -14.36
CA SER A 354 -13.19 -27.27 -13.41
C SER A 354 -13.29 -28.80 -13.35
N GLU A 355 -14.49 -29.36 -13.61
CA GLU A 355 -14.66 -30.81 -13.74
C GLU A 355 -14.11 -31.35 -15.07
N MET A 356 -14.22 -30.59 -16.15
CA MET A 356 -13.65 -30.94 -17.46
C MET A 356 -12.12 -30.80 -17.49
N LEU A 357 -11.57 -29.81 -16.78
CA LEU A 357 -10.17 -29.42 -16.77
C LEU A 357 -9.56 -29.62 -15.38
N ARG A 358 -9.57 -30.87 -14.91
CA ARG A 358 -9.05 -31.24 -13.58
C ARG A 358 -7.56 -31.02 -13.44
N ILE A 359 -6.83 -31.06 -14.55
CA ILE A 359 -5.39 -30.82 -14.63
C ILE A 359 -5.20 -29.53 -15.41
N ARG A 360 -4.29 -28.67 -14.92
CA ARG A 360 -3.92 -27.45 -15.64
C ARG A 360 -3.36 -27.85 -17.02
N PRO A 361 -3.96 -27.39 -18.13
CA PRO A 361 -3.47 -27.69 -19.46
C PRO A 361 -2.07 -27.09 -19.68
N TYR A 362 -1.20 -27.84 -20.34
CA TYR A 362 0.12 -27.39 -20.77
C TYR A 362 0.00 -26.43 -21.98
N PRO A 363 1.03 -25.64 -22.32
CA PRO A 363 1.00 -24.78 -23.50
C PRO A 363 0.58 -25.51 -24.79
N LEU A 364 1.06 -26.73 -24.98
CA LEU A 364 0.71 -27.56 -26.13
C LEU A 364 -0.79 -27.93 -26.16
N ASP A 365 -1.43 -28.10 -24.99
CA ASP A 365 -2.87 -28.36 -24.90
C ASP A 365 -3.70 -27.15 -25.36
N VAL A 366 -3.24 -25.95 -25.02
CA VAL A 366 -3.85 -24.65 -25.39
C VAL A 366 -3.81 -24.43 -26.89
N ASP A 367 -2.72 -24.84 -27.53
CA ASP A 367 -2.52 -24.66 -28.96
C ASP A 367 -3.22 -25.73 -29.80
N ILE A 368 -3.33 -26.97 -29.30
CA ILE A 368 -3.80 -28.11 -30.10
C ILE A 368 -5.30 -28.40 -29.92
N TRP A 369 -5.74 -28.84 -28.74
CA TRP A 369 -7.09 -29.42 -28.59
C TRP A 369 -8.10 -28.47 -27.95
N ILE A 370 -7.65 -27.48 -27.17
CA ILE A 370 -8.50 -26.42 -26.63
C ILE A 370 -9.26 -25.66 -27.75
N PRO A 371 -8.66 -25.33 -28.91
CA PRO A 371 -9.38 -24.72 -30.03
C PRO A 371 -10.45 -25.63 -30.61
N ALA A 372 -10.18 -26.94 -30.68
CA ALA A 372 -11.15 -27.93 -31.16
C ALA A 372 -12.36 -28.01 -30.21
N LEU A 373 -12.15 -28.02 -28.89
CA LEU A 373 -13.23 -27.97 -27.91
C LEU A 373 -14.07 -26.69 -28.05
N GLY A 374 -13.42 -25.54 -28.24
CA GLY A 374 -14.10 -24.27 -28.50
C GLY A 374 -14.97 -24.32 -29.75
N SER A 375 -14.45 -24.86 -30.85
CA SER A 375 -15.17 -24.97 -32.13
C SER A 375 -16.44 -25.85 -32.04
N ALA A 376 -16.48 -26.81 -31.12
CA ALA A 376 -17.66 -27.64 -30.88
C ALA A 376 -18.72 -26.93 -30.00
N LEU A 377 -18.29 -26.15 -29.00
CA LEU A 377 -19.19 -25.51 -28.04
C LEU A 377 -19.74 -24.17 -28.52
N GLU A 378 -18.95 -23.37 -29.25
CA GLU A 378 -19.35 -22.05 -29.75
C GLU A 378 -20.63 -22.06 -30.61
N PRO A 379 -20.82 -23.03 -31.53
CA PRO A 379 -22.08 -23.15 -32.29
C PRO A 379 -23.31 -23.39 -31.40
N ILE A 380 -23.16 -24.12 -30.28
CA ILE A 380 -24.25 -24.42 -29.34
C ILE A 380 -24.72 -23.14 -28.63
N PHE A 381 -23.78 -22.29 -28.21
CA PHE A 381 -24.13 -20.98 -27.65
C PHE A 381 -24.73 -20.05 -28.73
N GLY A 382 -24.20 -20.09 -29.96
CA GLY A 382 -24.73 -19.34 -31.10
C GLY A 382 -26.16 -19.74 -31.49
N LEU A 383 -26.52 -21.00 -31.31
CA LEU A 383 -27.88 -21.55 -31.45
C LEU A 383 -28.88 -20.87 -30.50
N LEU A 384 -28.45 -20.56 -29.28
CA LEU A 384 -29.21 -19.82 -28.27
C LEU A 384 -29.12 -18.29 -28.47
N GLY A 385 -28.45 -17.84 -29.54
CA GLY A 385 -28.20 -16.43 -29.82
C GLY A 385 -27.20 -15.78 -28.86
N LEU A 386 -26.37 -16.56 -28.17
CA LEU A 386 -25.37 -16.06 -27.24
C LEU A 386 -24.01 -15.96 -27.95
N ASP A 387 -23.33 -14.82 -27.81
CA ASP A 387 -21.93 -14.64 -28.19
C ASP A 387 -21.03 -15.12 -27.06
N TRP A 388 -20.27 -16.18 -27.32
CA TRP A 388 -19.34 -16.78 -26.37
C TRP A 388 -18.17 -17.40 -27.14
N SER A 389 -16.97 -17.39 -26.58
CA SER A 389 -15.84 -18.12 -27.15
C SER A 389 -14.99 -18.75 -26.06
N PHE A 390 -14.52 -19.96 -26.27
CA PHE A 390 -13.76 -20.67 -25.25
C PHE A 390 -12.38 -20.03 -24.99
N ARG A 391 -11.72 -19.49 -26.03
CA ARG A 391 -10.44 -18.76 -25.91
C ARG A 391 -10.52 -17.56 -24.96
N ARG A 392 -11.64 -16.82 -24.98
CA ARG A 392 -11.89 -15.67 -24.08
C ARG A 392 -12.06 -16.09 -22.61
N THR A 393 -12.22 -17.40 -22.35
CA THR A 393 -12.41 -17.95 -21.00
C THR A 393 -11.08 -18.33 -20.34
N LEU A 394 -10.00 -18.45 -21.11
CA LEU A 394 -8.66 -18.77 -20.63
C LEU A 394 -7.83 -17.48 -20.53
N GLU A 395 -7.14 -17.33 -19.41
CA GLU A 395 -6.14 -16.28 -19.24
C GLU A 395 -4.77 -16.92 -19.44
N THR A 396 -4.01 -16.43 -20.43
CA THR A 396 -2.72 -17.00 -20.81
C THR A 396 -1.61 -15.95 -20.70
N GLU A 397 -0.50 -16.31 -20.06
CA GLU A 397 0.77 -15.58 -20.09
C GLU A 397 1.82 -16.49 -20.74
N ASP A 398 2.50 -16.02 -21.77
CA ASP A 398 3.52 -16.77 -22.52
C ASP A 398 3.09 -18.18 -22.98
N GLY A 399 1.80 -18.32 -23.36
CA GLY A 399 1.22 -19.59 -23.82
C GLY A 399 0.81 -20.55 -22.69
N ILE A 400 1.04 -20.19 -21.42
CA ILE A 400 0.63 -20.98 -20.26
C ILE A 400 -0.72 -20.46 -19.74
N VAL A 401 -1.70 -21.34 -19.51
CA VAL A 401 -2.95 -20.95 -18.82
C VAL A 401 -2.64 -20.63 -17.36
N VAL A 402 -2.68 -19.35 -17.03
CA VAL A 402 -2.50 -18.83 -15.68
C VAL A 402 -3.81 -18.68 -14.92
N GLY A 403 -4.95 -18.65 -15.63
CA GLY A 403 -6.26 -18.51 -15.00
C GLY A 403 -7.46 -18.88 -15.88
N PHE A 404 -8.61 -19.04 -15.23
CA PHE A 404 -9.91 -19.15 -15.89
C PHE A 404 -10.70 -17.86 -15.64
N LYS A 405 -10.87 -17.09 -16.69
CA LYS A 405 -11.75 -15.93 -16.70
C LYS A 405 -13.12 -16.43 -17.12
N ALA A 406 -13.99 -16.78 -16.17
CA ALA A 406 -15.35 -17.24 -16.46
C ALA A 406 -16.20 -16.14 -17.13
N GLU A 407 -15.92 -15.79 -18.39
CA GLU A 407 -16.66 -14.78 -19.13
C GLU A 407 -18.07 -15.29 -19.42
N LEU A 408 -19.05 -14.45 -19.10
CA LEU A 408 -20.45 -14.78 -19.36
C LEU A 408 -20.75 -14.69 -20.86
N PRO A 409 -21.51 -15.65 -21.42
CA PRO A 409 -22.07 -15.52 -22.76
C PRO A 409 -22.89 -14.22 -22.87
N ARG A 410 -22.64 -13.42 -23.90
CA ARG A 410 -23.33 -12.14 -24.11
C ARG A 410 -24.58 -12.38 -24.97
N PRO A 411 -25.78 -11.96 -24.53
CA PRO A 411 -26.97 -12.08 -25.35
C PRO A 411 -26.85 -11.18 -26.59
N THR A 412 -27.28 -11.70 -27.73
CA THR A 412 -27.42 -10.91 -28.96
C THR A 412 -28.89 -10.71 -29.27
N TRP A 413 -29.24 -9.90 -30.28
CA TRP A 413 -30.62 -9.76 -30.74
C TRP A 413 -31.26 -11.12 -31.11
N ARG A 414 -30.44 -12.11 -31.49
CA ARG A 414 -30.89 -13.46 -31.82
C ARG A 414 -31.38 -14.25 -30.60
N THR A 415 -30.98 -13.86 -29.38
CA THR A 415 -31.44 -14.52 -28.14
C THR A 415 -32.97 -14.41 -27.99
N LEU A 416 -33.57 -13.29 -28.42
CA LEU A 416 -35.02 -13.10 -28.39
C LEU A 416 -35.76 -14.08 -29.33
N LEU A 417 -35.11 -14.48 -30.42
CA LEU A 417 -35.66 -15.41 -31.40
C LEU A 417 -35.30 -16.87 -31.10
N ALA A 418 -34.49 -17.13 -30.06
CA ALA A 418 -34.00 -18.46 -29.75
C ALA A 418 -35.14 -19.48 -29.49
N PRO A 419 -36.21 -19.17 -28.72
CA PRO A 419 -37.30 -20.14 -28.49
C PRO A 419 -38.01 -20.54 -29.78
N ALA A 420 -38.31 -19.57 -30.66
CA ALA A 420 -38.97 -19.83 -31.94
C ALA A 420 -38.08 -20.64 -32.89
N ARG A 421 -36.77 -20.32 -32.96
CA ARG A 421 -35.80 -21.06 -33.78
C ARG A 421 -35.60 -22.49 -33.27
N MET A 422 -35.60 -22.67 -31.95
CA MET A 422 -35.44 -23.99 -31.34
C MET A 422 -36.69 -24.84 -31.54
N ALA A 423 -37.88 -24.27 -31.34
CA ALA A 423 -39.14 -24.93 -31.65
C ALA A 423 -39.22 -25.34 -33.13
N ALA A 424 -38.85 -24.45 -34.06
CA ALA A 424 -38.80 -24.75 -35.48
C ALA A 424 -37.81 -25.87 -35.83
N ARG A 425 -36.69 -26.00 -35.09
CA ARG A 425 -35.73 -27.10 -35.26
C ARG A 425 -36.25 -28.41 -34.67
N ILE A 426 -36.82 -28.38 -33.46
CA ILE A 426 -37.41 -29.55 -32.80
C ILE A 426 -38.55 -30.12 -33.66
N LEU A 427 -39.38 -29.26 -34.24
CA LEU A 427 -40.46 -29.69 -35.13
C LEU A 427 -39.95 -30.26 -36.47
N ARG A 428 -38.71 -29.98 -36.86
CA ARG A 428 -38.08 -30.50 -38.08
C ARG A 428 -37.31 -31.81 -37.88
N HIS A 429 -36.93 -32.13 -36.64
CA HIS A 429 -36.11 -33.30 -36.33
C HIS A 429 -36.82 -34.15 -35.29
N ASP A 430 -37.25 -35.34 -35.72
CA ASP A 430 -37.85 -36.32 -34.82
C ASP A 430 -36.74 -37.02 -34.02
N PRO A 431 -36.66 -36.81 -32.69
CA PRO A 431 -35.64 -37.45 -31.85
C PRO A 431 -35.77 -38.98 -31.82
N LEU A 432 -36.88 -39.57 -32.26
CA LEU A 432 -37.04 -41.03 -32.35
C LEU A 432 -36.32 -41.65 -33.56
N HIS A 433 -35.96 -40.85 -34.57
CA HIS A 433 -35.29 -41.28 -35.79
C HIS A 433 -33.83 -40.82 -35.88
N TRP A 434 -33.20 -40.46 -34.75
CA TRP A 434 -31.83 -39.94 -34.72
C TRP A 434 -30.79 -40.90 -35.34
N ARG A 435 -31.02 -42.22 -35.29
CA ARG A 435 -30.16 -43.24 -35.92
C ARG A 435 -30.18 -43.21 -37.45
N SER A 436 -31.14 -42.51 -38.04
CA SER A 436 -31.30 -42.34 -39.48
C SER A 436 -30.65 -41.05 -39.98
N ASP A 437 -30.00 -40.28 -39.11
CA ASP A 437 -29.36 -39.03 -39.47
C ASP A 437 -28.15 -39.30 -40.37
N PRO A 438 -28.13 -38.81 -41.63
CA PRO A 438 -27.02 -39.04 -42.55
C PRO A 438 -25.66 -38.54 -42.03
N LEU A 439 -25.64 -37.60 -41.06
CA LEU A 439 -24.40 -37.15 -40.40
C LEU A 439 -23.78 -38.19 -39.45
N LEU A 440 -24.54 -39.20 -39.02
CA LEU A 440 -24.06 -40.29 -38.17
C LEU A 440 -23.69 -41.55 -38.97
N VAL A 441 -24.11 -41.64 -40.23
CA VAL A 441 -23.86 -42.80 -41.11
C VAL A 441 -22.43 -42.80 -41.67
N GLU A 442 -21.72 -41.66 -41.64
CA GLU A 442 -20.33 -41.55 -42.12
C GLU A 442 -19.24 -41.92 -41.08
N ILE A 443 -19.61 -42.42 -39.89
CA ILE A 443 -18.67 -42.69 -38.78
C ILE A 443 -18.43 -44.20 -38.54
N GLU A 444 -18.98 -45.10 -39.35
CA GLU A 444 -18.69 -46.55 -39.28
C GLU A 444 -17.44 -46.98 -40.07
#